data_AF-A0A6C0H3S6-F1
#
_entry.id   AF-A0A6C0H3S6-F1
#
_cell.length_a   1.000
_cell.length_b   1.000
_cell.length_c   1.000
_cell.angle_alpha   90.00
_cell.angle_beta   90.00
_cell.angle_gamma   90.00
#
_symmetry.space_group_name_H-M   'P 1'
#
loop_
_entity.id
_entity.type
_entity.pdbx_description
1 polymer ?
#
loop_
_entity_poly.entity_id
_entity_poly.type
_entity_poly.pdbx_seq_one_letter_code
_entity_poly.pdbx_strand_id
1 'polypeptide(L)'
;MNIPIKYLPKHITKKDKKIIANELKKSRKAYKKNNYYTRKSIDSYKSKPSQHILNVKKIYNLNKLVINTNLSKKTGCSINSLRKIVSKGQGAYYSSGSRPNQSSHSWGLARLASSISGGKASAIDYKILENGCIKSSKALKLAKKAKLKYKYGTHRVRKTKL
;
A
#
# COMPACT_ATOMS: atom_id res chain seq x y z
N MET A 1 -13.85 -16.07 7.84
CA MET A 1 -12.81 -15.08 8.20
C MET A 1 -13.27 -13.67 7.83
N ASN A 2 -13.06 -12.66 8.68
CA ASN A 2 -13.53 -11.30 8.39
C ASN A 2 -12.48 -10.48 7.62
N ILE A 3 -12.86 -9.93 6.47
CA ILE A 3 -11.99 -9.09 5.62
C ILE A 3 -12.58 -7.70 5.40
N PRO A 4 -11.77 -6.68 5.08
CA PRO A 4 -12.29 -5.37 4.69
C PRO A 4 -13.25 -5.47 3.49
N ILE A 5 -14.39 -4.77 3.53
CA ILE A 5 -15.35 -4.74 2.41
C ILE A 5 -14.72 -4.25 1.11
N LYS A 6 -13.73 -3.35 1.21
CA LYS A 6 -12.96 -2.89 0.04
C LYS A 6 -12.21 -4.02 -0.71
N TYR A 7 -11.98 -5.18 -0.08
CA TYR A 7 -11.33 -6.33 -0.72
C TYR A 7 -12.35 -7.27 -1.37
N LEU A 8 -13.62 -7.22 -0.92
CA LEU A 8 -14.74 -7.94 -1.49
C LEU A 8 -15.95 -6.99 -1.60
N PRO A 9 -15.96 -6.09 -2.60
CA PRO A 9 -16.98 -5.07 -2.75
C PRO A 9 -18.38 -5.65 -2.94
N LYS A 10 -19.41 -4.86 -2.63
CA LYS A 10 -20.81 -5.28 -2.79
C LYS A 10 -21.36 -5.06 -4.21
N HIS A 11 -20.75 -4.16 -4.99
CA HIS A 11 -21.22 -3.73 -6.31
C HIS A 11 -20.67 -4.56 -7.49
N ILE A 12 -19.94 -5.65 -7.21
CA ILE A 12 -19.48 -6.58 -8.24
C ILE A 12 -20.48 -7.73 -8.40
N THR A 13 -20.43 -8.44 -9.53
CA THR A 13 -21.34 -9.55 -9.81
C THR A 13 -21.18 -10.68 -8.78
N LYS A 14 -22.24 -11.47 -8.56
CA LYS A 14 -22.18 -12.63 -7.64
C LYS A 14 -21.09 -13.64 -8.06
N LYS A 15 -20.92 -13.83 -9.37
CA LYS A 15 -19.88 -14.70 -9.97
C LYS A 15 -18.48 -14.20 -9.62
N ASP A 16 -18.20 -12.93 -9.88
CA ASP A 16 -16.87 -12.35 -9.63
C ASP A 16 -16.55 -12.25 -8.15
N LYS A 17 -17.57 -12.06 -7.31
CA LYS A 17 -17.42 -12.10 -5.86
C LYS A 17 -16.92 -13.46 -5.39
N LYS A 18 -17.41 -14.57 -5.97
CA LYS A 18 -16.93 -15.93 -5.67
C LYS A 18 -15.47 -16.11 -6.12
N ILE A 19 -15.12 -15.61 -7.31
CA ILE A 19 -13.75 -15.65 -7.84
C ILE A 19 -12.79 -14.92 -6.90
N ILE A 20 -13.06 -13.66 -6.56
CA ILE A 20 -12.21 -12.86 -5.68
C ILE A 20 -12.07 -13.48 -4.29
N ALA A 21 -13.15 -14.04 -3.74
CA ALA A 21 -13.10 -14.72 -2.45
C ALA A 21 -12.14 -15.92 -2.47
N ASN A 22 -12.19 -16.74 -3.52
CA ASN A 22 -11.31 -17.89 -3.70
C ASN A 22 -9.85 -17.46 -3.94
N GLU A 23 -9.63 -16.45 -4.78
CA GLU A 23 -8.30 -15.88 -5.06
C GLU A 23 -7.65 -15.30 -3.79
N LEU A 24 -8.42 -14.64 -2.92
CA LEU A 24 -7.95 -14.17 -1.61
C LEU A 24 -7.55 -15.33 -0.69
N LYS A 25 -8.37 -16.40 -0.61
CA LYS A 25 -8.04 -17.59 0.20
C LYS A 25 -6.76 -18.26 -0.31
N LYS A 26 -6.65 -18.44 -1.63
CA LYS A 26 -5.48 -19.03 -2.30
C LYS A 26 -4.21 -18.22 -2.03
N SER A 27 -4.24 -16.91 -2.28
CA SER A 27 -3.11 -16.00 -2.01
C SER A 27 -2.60 -16.11 -0.58
N ARG A 28 -3.51 -16.09 0.41
CA ARG A 28 -3.13 -16.16 1.83
C ARG A 28 -2.57 -17.53 2.22
N LYS A 29 -3.13 -18.62 1.70
CA LYS A 29 -2.62 -19.99 1.92
C LYS A 29 -1.24 -20.18 1.31
N ALA A 30 -1.02 -19.67 0.09
CA ALA A 30 0.26 -19.70 -0.60
C ALA A 30 1.34 -18.89 0.16
N TYR A 31 0.98 -17.69 0.65
CA TYR A 31 1.92 -16.85 1.40
C TYR A 31 2.47 -17.53 2.66
N LYS A 32 1.63 -18.28 3.38
CA LYS A 32 2.07 -19.08 4.56
C LYS A 32 3.10 -20.15 4.21
N LYS A 33 3.15 -20.57 2.94
CA LYS A 33 4.13 -21.52 2.39
C LYS A 33 5.27 -20.82 1.65
N ASN A 34 5.48 -19.53 1.90
CA ASN A 34 6.47 -18.70 1.20
C ASN A 34 6.27 -18.60 -0.34
N ASN A 35 5.05 -18.87 -0.84
CA ASN A 35 4.72 -18.76 -2.25
C ASN A 35 3.91 -17.48 -2.53
N TYR A 36 4.43 -16.62 -3.39
CA TYR A 36 3.89 -15.29 -3.70
C TYR A 36 2.96 -15.32 -4.92
N TYR A 37 1.71 -15.71 -4.69
CA TYR A 37 0.70 -15.82 -5.75
C TYR A 37 0.04 -14.48 -6.11
N THR A 38 0.08 -14.11 -7.38
CA THR A 38 -0.65 -12.95 -7.93
C THR A 38 -2.05 -13.36 -8.36
N ARG A 39 -3.05 -12.58 -7.93
CA ARG A 39 -4.48 -12.91 -8.15
C ARG A 39 -4.96 -12.49 -9.53
N LYS A 40 -5.91 -13.25 -10.07
CA LYS A 40 -6.59 -12.92 -11.34
C LYS A 40 -7.42 -11.64 -11.25
N SER A 41 -7.53 -10.93 -12.36
CA SER A 41 -8.46 -9.80 -12.51
C SER A 41 -9.88 -10.26 -12.82
N ILE A 42 -10.84 -9.38 -12.57
CA ILE A 42 -12.26 -9.54 -12.90
C ILE A 42 -12.75 -8.32 -13.69
N ASP A 43 -13.69 -8.53 -14.60
CA ASP A 43 -14.13 -7.47 -15.52
C ASP A 43 -15.13 -6.52 -14.86
N SER A 44 -15.96 -7.00 -13.92
CA SER A 44 -16.95 -6.15 -13.25
C SER A 44 -16.37 -5.10 -12.30
N TYR A 45 -15.05 -5.08 -12.09
CA TYR A 45 -14.39 -4.12 -11.21
C TYR A 45 -13.60 -3.07 -11.99
N LYS A 46 -14.07 -1.82 -11.93
CA LYS A 46 -13.39 -0.66 -12.51
C LYS A 46 -12.26 -0.17 -11.58
N SER A 47 -11.02 -0.29 -12.04
CA SER A 47 -9.84 0.20 -11.32
C SER A 47 -9.73 1.73 -11.39
N LYS A 48 -9.28 2.34 -10.30
CA LYS A 48 -8.97 3.78 -10.24
C LYS A 48 -7.56 4.04 -9.73
N PRO A 49 -6.88 5.12 -10.19
CA PRO A 49 -5.58 5.49 -9.68
C PRO A 49 -5.62 5.82 -8.18
N SER A 50 -4.51 5.55 -7.49
CA SER A 50 -4.38 5.86 -6.06
C SER A 50 -4.16 7.35 -5.85
N GLN A 51 -4.98 7.98 -5.02
CA GLN A 51 -4.80 9.39 -4.64
C GLN A 51 -3.43 9.66 -4.01
N HIS A 52 -2.86 8.68 -3.29
CA HIS A 52 -1.53 8.83 -2.70
C HIS A 52 -0.44 9.00 -3.77
N ILE A 53 -0.57 8.31 -4.90
CA ILE A 53 0.37 8.46 -6.03
C ILE A 53 0.27 9.88 -6.59
N LEU A 54 -0.95 10.39 -6.81
CA LEU A 54 -1.17 11.75 -7.29
C LEU A 54 -0.57 12.79 -6.33
N ASN A 55 -0.79 12.62 -5.02
CA ASN A 55 -0.28 13.54 -4.01
C ASN A 55 1.26 13.53 -3.96
N VAL A 56 1.90 12.36 -4.02
CA VAL A 56 3.37 12.27 -4.04
C VAL A 56 3.96 12.92 -5.28
N LYS A 57 3.34 12.69 -6.45
CA LYS A 57 3.76 13.34 -7.69
C LYS A 57 3.75 14.86 -7.56
N LYS A 58 2.72 15.43 -6.94
CA LYS A 58 2.62 16.87 -6.66
C LYS A 58 3.63 17.35 -5.61
N ILE A 59 3.81 16.61 -4.51
CA ILE A 59 4.69 17.04 -3.39
C ILE A 59 6.17 17.13 -3.80
N TYR A 60 6.60 16.23 -4.70
CA TYR A 60 7.99 16.08 -5.12
C TYR A 60 8.21 16.40 -6.61
N ASN A 61 7.21 16.94 -7.31
CA ASN A 61 7.23 17.24 -8.75
C ASN A 61 7.78 16.05 -9.57
N LEU A 62 7.07 14.93 -9.56
CA LEU A 62 7.45 13.68 -10.23
C LEU A 62 6.46 13.32 -11.34
N ASN A 63 6.97 12.95 -12.51
CA ASN A 63 6.15 12.40 -13.59
C ASN A 63 5.69 10.97 -13.26
N LYS A 64 6.60 10.15 -12.72
CA LYS A 64 6.35 8.75 -12.32
C LYS A 64 7.00 8.46 -10.98
N LEU A 65 6.34 7.66 -10.15
CA LEU A 65 6.92 7.18 -8.91
C LEU A 65 7.74 5.92 -9.20
N VAL A 66 9.05 6.07 -9.24
CA VAL A 66 10.04 4.99 -9.39
C VAL A 66 11.10 5.17 -8.32
N ILE A 67 11.53 4.08 -7.69
CA ILE A 67 12.62 4.14 -6.72
C ILE A 67 13.94 4.27 -7.48
N ASN A 68 14.49 5.47 -7.50
CA ASN A 68 15.78 5.79 -8.08
C ASN A 68 16.51 6.85 -7.24
N THR A 69 17.72 7.20 -7.66
CA THR A 69 18.54 8.23 -7.01
C THR A 69 17.84 9.59 -6.96
N ASN A 70 17.08 9.96 -8.01
CA ASN A 70 16.31 11.20 -8.05
C ASN A 70 15.23 11.23 -6.94
N LEU A 71 14.44 10.16 -6.78
CA LEU A 71 13.46 10.05 -5.71
C LEU A 71 14.13 10.08 -4.33
N SER A 72 15.25 9.37 -4.18
CA SER A 72 16.05 9.37 -2.94
C SER A 72 16.47 10.78 -2.55
N LYS A 73 17.01 11.56 -3.49
CA LYS A 73 17.40 12.96 -3.28
C LYS A 73 16.20 13.84 -2.92
N LYS A 74 15.10 13.77 -3.68
CA LYS A 74 13.89 14.58 -3.46
C LYS A 74 13.18 14.30 -2.14
N THR A 75 13.15 13.03 -1.73
CA THR A 75 12.54 12.62 -0.46
C THR A 75 13.48 12.80 0.73
N GLY A 76 14.80 12.82 0.48
CA GLY A 76 15.83 12.76 1.51
C GLY A 76 15.93 11.39 2.19
N CYS A 77 15.45 10.33 1.54
CA CYS A 77 15.37 8.97 2.10
C CYS A 77 16.22 7.99 1.29
N SER A 78 16.91 7.06 1.96
CA SER A 78 17.72 6.04 1.30
C SER A 78 16.87 5.10 0.44
N ILE A 79 17.45 4.64 -0.68
CA ILE A 79 16.82 3.67 -1.58
C ILE A 79 16.40 2.41 -0.83
N ASN A 80 17.22 1.94 0.12
CA ASN A 80 16.93 0.76 0.92
C ASN A 80 15.67 0.94 1.79
N SER A 81 15.50 2.09 2.43
CA SER A 81 14.30 2.38 3.20
C SER A 81 13.05 2.51 2.32
N LEU A 82 13.16 3.14 1.14
CA LEU A 82 12.06 3.22 0.17
C LEU A 82 11.65 1.82 -0.32
N ARG A 83 12.62 0.95 -0.65
CA ARG A 83 12.38 -0.45 -1.05
C ARG A 83 11.73 -1.24 0.08
N LYS A 84 12.21 -1.09 1.32
CA LYS A 84 11.65 -1.78 2.50
C LYS A 84 10.16 -1.46 2.71
N ILE A 85 9.75 -0.21 2.47
CA ILE A 85 8.33 0.19 2.53
C ILE A 85 7.51 -0.49 1.41
N VAL A 86 8.04 -0.55 0.19
CA VAL A 86 7.38 -1.24 -0.93
C VAL A 86 7.24 -2.73 -0.64
N SER A 87 8.29 -3.40 -0.14
CA SER A 87 8.27 -4.82 0.25
C SER A 87 7.24 -5.09 1.34
N LYS A 88 7.11 -4.22 2.35
CA LYS A 88 6.03 -4.30 3.34
C LYS A 88 4.64 -4.21 2.70
N GLY A 89 4.46 -3.33 1.72
CA GLY A 89 3.21 -3.22 0.98
C GLY A 89 2.91 -4.48 0.16
N GLN A 90 3.91 -5.04 -0.52
CA GLN A 90 3.79 -6.31 -1.24
C GLN A 90 3.44 -7.46 -0.29
N GLY A 91 4.11 -7.56 0.87
CA GLY A 91 3.78 -8.54 1.90
C GLY A 91 2.33 -8.43 2.37
N ALA A 92 1.82 -7.20 2.58
CA ALA A 92 0.41 -6.98 2.92
C ALA A 92 -0.55 -7.43 1.80
N TYR A 93 -0.18 -7.24 0.53
CA TYR A 93 -0.96 -7.73 -0.61
C TYR A 93 -1.16 -9.25 -0.57
N TYR A 94 -0.10 -10.01 -0.27
CA TYR A 94 -0.16 -11.48 -0.25
C TYR A 94 -0.78 -12.05 1.04
N SER A 95 -0.43 -11.49 2.20
CA SER A 95 -0.84 -11.97 3.53
C SER A 95 -2.23 -11.53 3.95
N SER A 96 -2.60 -10.27 3.65
CA SER A 96 -3.87 -9.66 4.06
C SER A 96 -4.80 -9.43 2.88
N GLY A 97 -4.32 -9.44 1.64
CA GLY A 97 -5.12 -9.14 0.47
C GLY A 97 -5.17 -7.66 0.10
N SER A 98 -5.90 -7.37 -0.98
CA SER A 98 -6.05 -6.04 -1.56
C SER A 98 -7.43 -5.88 -2.18
N ARG A 99 -7.70 -4.68 -2.69
CA ARG A 99 -8.81 -4.44 -3.62
C ARG A 99 -8.67 -5.34 -4.86
N PRO A 100 -9.78 -5.67 -5.56
CA PRO A 100 -9.71 -6.38 -6.84
C PRO A 100 -8.83 -5.66 -7.86
N ASN A 101 -8.31 -6.43 -8.83
CA ASN A 101 -7.51 -5.93 -9.96
C ASN A 101 -6.26 -5.12 -9.55
N GLN A 102 -5.67 -5.44 -8.41
CA GLN A 102 -4.40 -4.84 -7.97
C GLN A 102 -3.25 -5.83 -8.14
N SER A 103 -2.06 -5.31 -8.37
CA SER A 103 -0.81 -6.07 -8.29
C SER A 103 -0.11 -5.81 -6.95
N SER A 104 0.79 -6.72 -6.57
CA SER A 104 1.66 -6.51 -5.41
C SER A 104 2.48 -5.23 -5.54
N HIS A 105 2.95 -4.93 -6.76
CA HIS A 105 3.71 -3.73 -7.07
C HIS A 105 2.88 -2.45 -6.92
N SER A 106 1.67 -2.38 -7.49
CA SER A 106 0.81 -1.19 -7.37
C SER A 106 0.42 -0.94 -5.90
N TRP A 107 0.20 -2.00 -5.15
CA TRP A 107 -0.10 -1.94 -3.72
C TRP A 107 1.10 -1.46 -2.90
N GLY A 108 2.31 -1.94 -3.23
CA GLY A 108 3.57 -1.51 -2.64
C GLY A 108 3.87 -0.04 -2.90
N LEU A 109 3.75 0.42 -4.15
CA LEU A 109 3.94 1.82 -4.52
C LEU A 109 2.90 2.74 -3.89
N ALA A 110 1.63 2.32 -3.78
CA ALA A 110 0.61 3.10 -3.09
C ALA A 110 0.93 3.26 -1.59
N ARG A 111 1.50 2.23 -0.96
CA ARG A 111 1.99 2.33 0.42
C ARG A 111 3.16 3.29 0.51
N LEU A 112 4.19 3.12 -0.33
CA LEU A 112 5.34 4.02 -0.41
C LEU A 112 4.88 5.47 -0.54
N ALA A 113 3.96 5.71 -1.48
CA ALA A 113 3.44 7.04 -1.72
C ALA A 113 2.77 7.63 -0.48
N SER A 114 1.89 6.85 0.17
CA SER A 114 1.29 7.27 1.44
C SER A 114 2.33 7.49 2.54
N SER A 115 3.45 6.76 2.55
CA SER A 115 4.48 6.86 3.60
C SER A 115 5.35 8.11 3.44
N ILE A 116 5.70 8.50 2.21
CA ILE A 116 6.52 9.71 1.98
C ILE A 116 5.70 10.99 1.82
N SER A 117 4.36 10.91 1.71
CA SER A 117 3.46 12.07 1.60
C SER A 117 2.76 12.47 2.90
N GLY A 118 3.07 11.85 4.04
CA GLY A 118 2.38 12.14 5.31
C GLY A 118 0.99 11.50 5.46
N GLY A 119 0.69 10.43 4.74
CA GLY A 119 -0.55 9.67 4.90
C GLY A 119 -0.52 8.73 6.11
N LYS A 120 -1.56 7.90 6.28
CA LYS A 120 -1.64 6.93 7.40
C LYS A 120 -0.47 5.94 7.41
N ALA A 121 0.05 5.56 6.23
CA ALA A 121 1.20 4.67 6.15
C ALA A 121 2.49 5.31 6.69
N SER A 122 2.61 6.65 6.68
CA SER A 122 3.76 7.35 7.28
C SER A 122 3.86 7.09 8.79
N ALA A 123 2.72 7.00 9.49
CA ALA A 123 2.70 6.70 10.92
C ALA A 123 3.09 5.24 11.21
N ILE A 124 2.68 4.31 10.33
CA ILE A 124 2.97 2.87 10.45
C ILE A 124 4.44 2.58 10.11
N ASP A 125 4.98 3.24 9.08
CA ASP A 125 6.35 3.06 8.61
C ASP A 125 7.31 4.12 9.17
N TYR A 126 6.88 4.86 10.20
CA TYR A 126 7.63 5.97 10.78
C TYR A 126 9.06 5.56 11.13
N LYS A 127 9.26 4.39 11.76
CA LYS A 127 10.61 3.92 12.14
C LYS A 127 11.53 3.67 10.93
N ILE A 128 10.96 3.24 9.79
CA ILE A 128 11.74 3.05 8.56
C ILE A 128 12.15 4.40 7.97
N LEU A 129 11.26 5.39 8.05
CA LEU A 129 11.53 6.75 7.59
C LEU A 129 12.51 7.46 8.53
N GLU A 130 12.39 7.27 9.84
CA GLU A 130 13.28 7.86 10.84
C GLU A 130 14.72 7.36 10.68
N ASN A 131 14.89 6.05 10.51
CA ASN A 131 16.23 5.47 10.33
C ASN A 131 16.79 5.71 8.91
N GLY A 132 15.90 5.93 7.93
CA GLY A 132 16.24 5.94 6.51
C GLY A 132 16.35 7.30 5.87
N CYS A 133 15.82 8.35 6.51
CA CYS A 133 15.73 9.68 5.92
C CYS A 133 16.52 10.70 6.74
N ILE A 134 17.03 11.71 6.04
CA ILE A 134 17.73 12.84 6.64
C ILE A 134 16.79 13.58 7.60
N LYS A 135 17.31 14.04 8.74
CA LYS A 135 16.53 14.69 9.81
C LYS A 135 15.70 15.90 9.32
N SER A 136 16.26 16.67 8.39
CA SER A 136 15.64 17.88 7.80
C SER A 136 14.71 17.57 6.60
N SER A 137 14.64 16.32 6.15
CA SER A 137 13.91 15.94 4.94
C SER A 137 12.41 16.18 5.03
N LYS A 138 11.80 16.54 3.89
CA LYS A 138 10.35 16.76 3.79
C LYS A 138 9.57 15.50 4.16
N ALA A 139 10.02 14.32 3.73
CA ALA A 139 9.39 13.05 4.04
C ALA A 139 9.33 12.79 5.56
N LEU A 140 10.44 13.01 6.28
CA LEU A 140 10.47 12.80 7.73
C LEU A 140 9.66 13.84 8.49
N LYS A 141 9.70 15.12 8.08
CA LYS A 141 8.85 16.18 8.66
C LYS A 141 7.36 15.83 8.54
N LEU A 142 6.94 15.36 7.36
CA LEU A 142 5.57 14.88 7.14
C LEU A 142 5.26 13.63 7.97
N ALA A 143 6.21 12.72 8.11
CA ALA A 143 6.04 11.51 8.90
C ALA A 143 5.86 11.79 10.40
N LYS A 144 6.60 12.75 10.96
CA LYS A 144 6.42 13.21 12.35
C LYS A 144 5.01 13.75 12.58
N LYS A 145 4.54 14.65 11.70
CA LYS A 145 3.16 15.17 11.75
C LYS A 145 2.12 14.05 11.63
N ALA A 146 2.33 13.10 10.72
CA ALA A 146 1.46 11.95 10.55
C ALA A 146 1.45 11.03 11.77
N LYS A 147 2.59 10.85 12.45
CA LYS A 147 2.71 10.06 13.67
C LYS A 147 1.90 10.65 14.81
N LEU A 148 1.94 11.98 14.99
CA LEU A 148 1.11 12.69 15.97
C LEU A 148 -0.39 12.57 15.62
N LYS A 149 -0.74 12.83 14.35
CA LYS A 149 -2.13 12.82 13.89
C LYS A 149 -2.78 11.45 13.91
N TYR A 150 -2.08 10.41 13.46
CA TYR A 150 -2.65 9.08 13.23
C TYR A 150 -2.21 8.04 14.26
N LYS A 151 -1.28 8.35 15.17
CA LYS A 151 -0.73 7.46 16.19
C LYS A 151 -0.19 6.14 15.62
N TYR A 152 -1.02 5.10 15.60
CA TYR A 152 -0.70 3.78 15.05
C TYR A 152 -1.10 3.59 13.59
N GLY A 153 -1.71 4.60 12.95
CA GLY A 153 -2.18 4.53 11.56
C GLY A 153 -3.39 3.62 11.34
N THR A 154 -4.02 3.17 12.43
CA THR A 154 -5.18 2.27 12.42
C THR A 154 -6.49 3.05 12.54
N HIS A 155 -7.57 2.48 12.00
CA HIS A 155 -8.94 2.92 12.24
C HIS A 155 -9.86 1.73 12.00
N ARG A 156 -11.07 1.75 12.58
CA ARG A 156 -12.06 0.71 12.33
C ARG A 156 -12.47 0.74 10.86
N VAL A 157 -12.35 -0.41 10.20
CA VAL A 157 -12.78 -0.60 8.80
C VAL A 157 -13.94 -1.57 8.78
N ARG A 158 -14.98 -1.27 8.01
CA ARG A 158 -16.13 -2.17 7.81
C ARG A 158 -15.66 -3.49 7.20
N LYS A 159 -16.05 -4.61 7.80
CA LYS A 159 -15.66 -5.96 7.39
C LYS A 159 -16.85 -6.75 6.83
N THR A 160 -16.56 -7.76 6.03
CA THR A 160 -17.49 -8.78 5.55
C THR A 160 -16.90 -10.17 5.78
N LYS A 161 -17.76 -11.19 5.90
CA LYS A 161 -17.33 -12.58 5.92
C LYS A 161 -16.82 -12.98 4.52
N LEU A 162 -15.67 -13.65 4.51
CA LEU A 162 -15.03 -14.34 3.38
C LEU A 162 -15.32 -15.84 3.48
#